data_AF-A0A1G4YT34-F1
#
_entry.id   AF-A0A1G4YT34-F1
#
_cell.length_a   1.000
_cell.length_b   1.000
_cell.length_c   1.000
_cell.angle_alpha   90.00
_cell.angle_beta   90.00
_cell.angle_gamma   90.00
#
_symmetry.space_group_name_H-M   'P 1'
#
loop_
_entity.id
_entity.type
_entity.pdbx_description
1 polymer ?
#
loop_
_entity_poly.entity_id
_entity_poly.type
_entity_poly.pdbx_seq_one_letter_code
_entity_poly.pdbx_strand_id
1 'polypeptide(L)'
;MMKVSASTSVTMGWRLLPGTYAGLPNPNADRLTLLLDHGEHFHGIGAYSYSGTASAPNILPTNANNRIPEISSLENPLPLEMGSGLYDGTLRSAEGGSEYSYLGIASIQSLAGHVSGSMEDILFQSSNNRWSGSLNNVGLGLRLVESTEGLHVGTATTKDIYSTGDVFNLGMSNNFEFKPIYWVDASAPGGIYSATFELLNTETGSSIKDSGIFHLDFAVSPIPEPSTYAMLLTGLFFVAWAARRRLRQERESFISVPNQTTT
;
A
#
# COMPACT_ATOMS: atom_id res chain seq x y z
N MET A 1 8.27 2.23 -8.84
CA MET A 1 7.91 0.80 -9.10
C MET A 1 8.52 -0.08 -8.03
N MET A 2 7.89 -1.18 -7.60
CA MET A 2 8.50 -2.07 -6.59
C MET A 2 9.43 -3.10 -7.25
N LYS A 3 10.51 -3.46 -6.55
CA LYS A 3 11.48 -4.47 -6.99
C LYS A 3 11.71 -5.52 -5.89
N VAL A 4 12.17 -6.71 -6.24
CA VAL A 4 12.67 -7.70 -5.25
C VAL A 4 14.13 -7.95 -5.50
N SER A 5 14.87 -8.02 -4.42
CA SER A 5 16.26 -8.45 -4.40
C SER A 5 16.52 -9.40 -3.24
N ALA A 6 17.55 -10.22 -3.37
CA ALA A 6 18.24 -10.76 -2.22
C ALA A 6 19.16 -9.65 -1.72
N SER A 7 18.96 -9.20 -0.47
CA SER A 7 19.85 -8.19 0.10
C SER A 7 21.28 -8.69 0.03
N THR A 8 22.10 -8.05 -0.82
CA THR A 8 23.50 -8.41 -0.97
C THR A 8 24.23 -7.99 0.29
N SER A 9 24.53 -8.97 1.13
CA SER A 9 25.63 -8.88 2.07
C SER A 9 26.90 -9.38 1.39
N VAL A 10 27.42 -8.65 0.41
CA VAL A 10 28.78 -8.91 -0.10
C VAL A 10 29.64 -7.74 0.37
N THR A 11 30.50 -7.88 1.38
CA THR A 11 31.72 -8.72 1.33
C THR A 11 32.18 -9.09 2.76
N MET A 12 32.89 -10.22 2.86
CA MET A 12 33.64 -10.75 4.01
C MET A 12 34.07 -9.69 5.04
N GLY A 13 33.54 -9.82 6.27
CA GLY A 13 33.89 -8.98 7.42
C GLY A 13 32.69 -8.20 7.94
N TRP A 14 31.82 -8.89 8.69
CA TRP A 14 30.79 -8.35 9.61
C TRP A 14 30.52 -6.84 9.50
N ARG A 15 29.52 -6.44 8.68
CA ARG A 15 29.02 -5.07 8.76
C ARG A 15 28.22 -4.93 10.06
N LEU A 16 28.89 -4.46 11.09
CA LEU A 16 28.28 -4.09 12.35
C LEU A 16 27.24 -2.98 12.09
N LEU A 17 26.04 -3.12 12.65
CA LEU A 17 25.07 -2.04 12.60
C LEU A 17 25.63 -0.79 13.31
N PRO A 18 25.23 0.44 12.96
CA PRO A 18 25.50 1.62 13.78
C PRO A 18 24.48 1.72 14.93
N GLY A 19 24.76 2.60 15.91
CA GLY A 19 23.81 2.93 16.98
C GLY A 19 23.68 1.85 18.06
N THR A 20 22.49 1.72 18.65
CA THR A 20 22.23 0.84 19.82
C THR A 20 22.68 -0.60 19.61
N TYR A 21 22.57 -1.13 18.38
CA TYR A 21 22.89 -2.51 18.03
C TYR A 21 24.27 -2.66 17.41
N ALA A 22 25.17 -1.71 17.66
CA ALA A 22 26.53 -1.78 17.15
C ALA A 22 27.28 -3.01 17.63
N GLY A 23 27.94 -3.68 16.69
CA GLY A 23 28.58 -4.97 16.95
C GLY A 23 27.73 -6.19 16.59
N LEU A 24 26.43 -6.01 16.36
CA LEU A 24 25.54 -7.14 16.05
C LEU A 24 25.48 -7.45 14.53
N PRO A 25 25.23 -8.73 14.17
CA PRO A 25 24.97 -9.11 12.79
C PRO A 25 23.78 -8.36 12.19
N ASN A 26 23.79 -8.12 10.88
CA ASN A 26 22.61 -7.57 10.21
C ASN A 26 21.50 -8.64 10.15
N PRO A 27 20.30 -8.41 10.74
CA PRO A 27 19.22 -9.39 10.73
C PRO A 27 18.63 -9.62 9.33
N ASN A 28 18.94 -8.75 8.37
CA ASN A 28 18.52 -8.82 6.98
C ASN A 28 19.55 -9.42 6.02
N ALA A 29 20.70 -9.89 6.54
CA ALA A 29 21.70 -10.54 5.70
C ALA A 29 21.12 -11.81 5.03
N ASP A 30 21.37 -11.94 3.72
CA ASP A 30 20.95 -13.06 2.88
C ASP A 30 19.42 -13.33 2.91
N ARG A 31 18.63 -12.28 3.10
CA ARG A 31 17.16 -12.34 3.04
C ARG A 31 16.61 -11.67 1.79
N LEU A 32 15.48 -12.18 1.32
CA LEU A 32 14.62 -11.47 0.38
C LEU A 32 14.18 -10.13 0.99
N THR A 33 14.06 -9.12 0.15
CA THR A 33 13.56 -7.80 0.55
C THR A 33 12.77 -7.20 -0.61
N LEU A 34 11.58 -6.68 -0.31
CA LEU A 34 10.83 -5.85 -1.24
C LEU A 34 11.47 -4.46 -1.23
N LEU A 35 11.72 -3.90 -2.39
CA LEU A 35 12.39 -2.62 -2.57
C LEU A 35 11.40 -1.65 -3.18
N LEU A 36 11.08 -0.59 -2.44
CA LEU A 36 10.32 0.53 -2.96
C LEU A 36 11.27 1.56 -3.55
N ASP A 37 11.02 1.93 -4.80
CA ASP A 37 11.77 2.90 -5.58
C ASP A 37 11.34 4.33 -5.27
N HIS A 38 12.29 5.17 -4.85
CA HIS A 38 12.13 6.63 -4.68
C HIS A 38 12.95 7.43 -5.70
N GLY A 39 13.13 6.91 -6.91
CA GLY A 39 13.88 7.54 -7.99
C GLY A 39 15.37 7.20 -7.94
N GLU A 40 16.13 7.83 -7.04
CA GLU A 40 17.59 7.62 -6.97
C GLU A 40 18.03 6.54 -5.97
N HIS A 41 17.11 6.03 -5.14
CA HIS A 41 17.41 4.99 -4.17
C HIS A 41 16.22 4.10 -3.85
N PHE A 42 16.51 2.96 -3.22
CA PHE A 42 15.49 2.05 -2.69
C PHE A 42 15.34 2.15 -1.18
N HIS A 43 14.08 2.14 -0.74
CA HIS A 43 13.69 1.77 0.61
C HIS A 43 13.38 0.27 0.70
N GLY A 44 13.94 -0.37 1.71
CA GLY A 44 13.69 -1.79 1.98
C GLY A 44 12.42 -1.96 2.80
N ILE A 45 11.45 -2.66 2.23
CA ILE A 45 10.16 -3.02 2.81
C ILE A 45 10.14 -4.52 3.10
N GLY A 46 9.51 -4.92 4.20
CA GLY A 46 9.54 -6.30 4.67
C GLY A 46 10.90 -6.66 5.29
N ALA A 47 11.57 -5.72 5.94
CA ALA A 47 12.84 -5.94 6.62
C ALA A 47 12.65 -6.29 8.10
N TYR A 48 13.46 -7.21 8.60
CA TYR A 48 13.60 -7.51 10.02
C TYR A 48 14.24 -6.33 10.77
N SER A 49 13.89 -6.18 12.04
CA SER A 49 14.49 -5.17 12.93
C SER A 49 14.91 -5.76 14.26
N TYR A 50 15.81 -5.07 14.95
CA TYR A 50 16.12 -5.36 16.34
C TYR A 50 15.24 -4.53 17.28
N SER A 51 14.85 -5.13 18.39
CA SER A 51 14.18 -4.48 19.52
C SER A 51 14.78 -4.94 20.85
N GLY A 52 14.47 -4.25 21.95
CA GLY A 52 15.03 -4.56 23.27
C GLY A 52 16.41 -3.94 23.51
N THR A 53 17.24 -4.56 24.35
CA THR A 53 18.59 -4.08 24.66
C THR A 53 19.63 -4.71 23.73
N ALA A 54 20.77 -4.03 23.55
CA ALA A 54 21.86 -4.53 22.71
C ALA A 54 22.46 -5.86 23.21
N SER A 55 22.45 -6.09 24.52
CA SER A 55 22.96 -7.31 25.15
C SER A 55 22.02 -8.51 25.07
N ALA A 56 20.73 -8.27 24.78
CA ALA A 56 19.70 -9.30 24.62
C ALA A 56 18.65 -8.84 23.60
N PRO A 57 19.03 -8.73 22.31
CA PRO A 57 18.16 -8.19 21.28
C PRO A 57 17.10 -9.21 20.86
N ASN A 58 15.89 -8.74 20.59
CA ASN A 58 14.85 -9.52 19.91
C ASN A 58 14.85 -9.15 18.42
N ILE A 59 14.81 -10.17 17.55
CA ILE A 59 14.65 -9.98 16.11
C ILE A 59 13.16 -10.02 15.80
N LEU A 60 12.63 -8.91 15.28
CA LEU A 60 11.24 -8.80 14.85
C LEU A 60 11.17 -8.95 13.33
N PRO A 61 10.19 -9.68 12.78
CA PRO A 61 9.99 -9.80 11.33
C PRO A 61 9.38 -8.54 10.71
N THR A 62 9.29 -7.44 11.45
CA THR A 62 8.71 -6.20 10.98
C THR A 62 9.37 -4.98 11.63
N ASN A 63 8.98 -3.80 11.17
CA ASN A 63 9.29 -2.51 11.76
C ASN A 63 8.19 -1.50 11.39
N ALA A 64 8.24 -0.29 11.96
CA ALA A 64 7.22 0.74 11.74
C ALA A 64 7.08 1.18 10.27
N ASN A 65 8.08 0.92 9.42
CA ASN A 65 8.12 1.34 8.03
C ASN A 65 7.94 0.17 7.02
N ASN A 66 7.55 -1.03 7.46
CA ASN A 66 7.20 -2.13 6.55
C ASN A 66 5.76 -2.00 6.04
N ARG A 67 5.39 -0.83 5.55
CA ARG A 67 4.02 -0.51 5.13
C ARG A 67 4.07 0.39 3.92
N ILE A 68 3.11 0.20 3.02
CA ILE A 68 2.92 1.02 1.84
C ILE A 68 1.46 1.51 1.85
N PRO A 69 1.23 2.83 1.84
CA PRO A 69 2.24 3.90 1.86
C PRO A 69 3.10 3.92 3.14
N GLU A 70 4.34 4.38 3.03
CA GLU A 70 5.25 4.45 4.18
C GLU A 70 4.73 5.47 5.20
N ILE A 71 4.76 5.14 6.50
CA ILE A 71 4.19 6.01 7.56
C ILE A 71 4.89 7.38 7.57
N SER A 72 6.18 7.44 7.26
CA SER A 72 6.95 8.70 7.20
C SER A 72 6.49 9.65 6.09
N SER A 73 5.79 9.16 5.07
CA SER A 73 5.22 9.99 4.01
C SER A 73 4.01 10.80 4.48
N LEU A 74 3.35 10.35 5.56
CA LEU A 74 2.07 10.85 6.03
C LEU A 74 0.94 10.78 4.98
N GLU A 75 1.13 10.00 3.90
CA GLU A 75 0.09 9.75 2.92
C GLU A 75 -1.01 8.84 3.50
N ASN A 76 -2.24 9.07 3.04
CA ASN A 76 -3.35 8.18 3.36
C ASN A 76 -3.19 6.84 2.61
N PRO A 77 -3.80 5.75 3.09
CA PRO A 77 -3.88 4.50 2.34
C PRO A 77 -4.36 4.70 0.90
N LEU A 78 -3.90 3.85 -0.01
CA LEU A 78 -4.13 4.01 -1.44
C LEU A 78 -5.64 3.91 -1.76
N PRO A 79 -6.22 4.85 -2.52
CA PRO A 79 -7.64 4.78 -2.83
C PRO A 79 -7.95 3.57 -3.72
N LEU A 80 -9.10 2.94 -3.48
CA LEU A 80 -9.70 1.99 -4.42
C LEU A 80 -10.72 2.71 -5.30
N GLU A 81 -10.63 2.50 -6.60
CA GLU A 81 -11.44 3.16 -7.62
C GLU A 81 -12.36 2.16 -8.33
N MET A 82 -13.41 2.64 -8.99
CA MET A 82 -14.32 1.78 -9.74
C MET A 82 -13.57 0.93 -10.77
N GLY A 83 -13.72 -0.38 -10.67
CA GLY A 83 -13.15 -1.34 -11.60
C GLY A 83 -13.92 -1.40 -12.92
N SER A 84 -13.29 -2.04 -13.90
CA SER A 84 -13.88 -2.31 -15.22
C SER A 84 -13.39 -3.67 -15.74
N GLY A 85 -14.03 -4.18 -16.80
CA GLY A 85 -13.67 -5.48 -17.39
C GLY A 85 -13.85 -6.62 -16.40
N LEU A 86 -12.78 -7.39 -16.13
CA LEU A 86 -12.78 -8.48 -15.14
C LEU A 86 -13.18 -8.00 -13.72
N TYR A 87 -12.98 -6.71 -13.46
CA TYR A 87 -13.23 -6.04 -12.18
C TYR A 87 -14.48 -5.15 -12.23
N ASP A 88 -15.38 -5.36 -13.19
CA ASP A 88 -16.68 -4.68 -13.17
C ASP A 88 -17.45 -5.05 -11.88
N GLY A 89 -18.12 -4.05 -11.28
CA GLY A 89 -18.81 -4.21 -10.00
C GLY A 89 -17.92 -4.26 -8.75
N THR A 90 -16.63 -3.94 -8.85
CA THR A 90 -15.69 -3.89 -7.70
C THR A 90 -15.06 -2.50 -7.56
N LEU A 91 -14.52 -2.18 -6.38
CA LEU A 91 -13.50 -1.14 -6.23
C LEU A 91 -12.12 -1.79 -6.27
N ARG A 92 -11.16 -1.21 -6.97
CA ARG A 92 -9.82 -1.79 -7.16
C ARG A 92 -8.70 -0.76 -7.11
N SER A 93 -7.48 -1.22 -6.83
CA SER A 93 -6.27 -0.42 -6.90
C SER A 93 -6.03 0.06 -8.33
N ALA A 94 -5.67 1.33 -8.47
CA ALA A 94 -5.27 1.94 -9.73
C ALA A 94 -3.99 2.76 -9.53
N GLU A 95 -3.26 2.96 -10.62
CA GLU A 95 -2.15 3.92 -10.64
C GLU A 95 -2.74 5.33 -10.58
N GLY A 96 -2.21 6.14 -9.66
CA GLY A 96 -2.70 7.49 -9.38
C GLY A 96 -1.55 8.47 -9.14
N GLY A 97 -1.85 9.60 -8.49
CA GLY A 97 -0.85 10.65 -8.24
C GLY A 97 0.19 10.34 -7.16
N SER A 98 -0.01 9.27 -6.38
CA SER A 98 0.90 8.84 -5.32
C SER A 98 2.02 7.96 -5.89
N GLU A 99 3.26 8.15 -5.44
CA GLU A 99 4.40 7.29 -5.83
C GLU A 99 4.19 5.82 -5.41
N TYR A 100 3.43 5.59 -4.34
CA TYR A 100 3.10 4.28 -3.80
C TYR A 100 2.03 3.54 -4.64
N SER A 101 1.33 4.24 -5.54
CA SER A 101 0.25 3.65 -6.34
C SER A 101 0.73 2.69 -7.44
N TYR A 102 2.02 2.73 -7.78
CA TYR A 102 2.60 1.74 -8.68
C TYR A 102 2.95 0.45 -7.93
N LEU A 103 2.02 -0.50 -7.94
CA LEU A 103 2.11 -1.77 -7.19
C LEU A 103 2.83 -2.90 -7.94
N GLY A 104 3.32 -2.64 -9.16
CA GLY A 104 4.04 -3.65 -9.93
C GLY A 104 5.35 -4.05 -9.23
N ILE A 105 5.59 -5.35 -9.15
CA ILE A 105 6.76 -5.98 -8.52
C ILE A 105 7.57 -6.68 -9.61
N ALA A 106 8.88 -6.45 -9.67
CA ALA A 106 9.76 -7.16 -10.60
C ALA A 106 11.12 -7.49 -9.98
N SER A 107 11.94 -8.30 -10.64
CA SER A 107 13.32 -8.50 -10.19
C SER A 107 14.13 -7.20 -10.30
N ILE A 108 14.96 -6.89 -9.30
CA ILE A 108 15.95 -5.80 -9.39
C ILE A 108 16.92 -5.98 -10.56
N GLN A 109 17.15 -7.24 -10.97
CA GLN A 109 18.03 -7.56 -12.07
C GLN A 109 17.50 -7.08 -13.43
N SER A 110 16.23 -6.66 -13.51
CA SER A 110 15.71 -5.95 -14.68
C SER A 110 16.41 -4.62 -14.93
N LEU A 111 17.12 -4.05 -13.95
CA LEU A 111 17.87 -2.80 -14.06
C LEU A 111 19.36 -3.03 -14.40
N ALA A 112 19.83 -4.28 -14.34
CA ALA A 112 21.22 -4.60 -14.59
C ALA A 112 21.59 -4.38 -16.07
N GLY A 113 22.79 -3.85 -16.33
CA GLY A 113 23.33 -3.69 -17.69
C GLY A 113 22.78 -2.50 -18.47
N HIS A 114 22.01 -1.62 -17.83
CA HIS A 114 21.67 -0.31 -18.39
C HIS A 114 22.93 0.56 -18.56
N VAL A 115 22.82 1.60 -19.41
CA VAL A 115 23.94 2.51 -19.72
C VAL A 115 24.45 3.15 -18.43
N SER A 116 25.77 3.19 -18.24
CA SER A 116 26.35 3.77 -17.02
C SER A 116 25.93 5.23 -16.84
N GLY A 117 25.46 5.58 -15.63
CA GLY A 117 24.94 6.91 -15.31
C GLY A 117 23.50 7.18 -15.78
N SER A 118 22.81 6.21 -16.38
CA SER A 118 21.35 6.25 -16.54
C SER A 118 20.65 6.14 -15.19
N MET A 119 19.36 6.48 -15.12
CA MET A 119 18.59 6.37 -13.88
C MET A 119 18.52 4.92 -13.39
N GLU A 120 18.35 3.97 -14.32
CA GLU A 120 18.29 2.55 -14.00
C GLU A 120 19.63 2.05 -13.45
N ASP A 121 20.76 2.50 -14.01
CA ASP A 121 22.09 2.18 -13.52
C ASP A 121 22.36 2.78 -12.13
N ILE A 122 22.00 4.05 -11.93
CA ILE A 122 22.11 4.73 -10.63
C ILE A 122 21.30 3.99 -9.56
N LEU A 123 20.05 3.66 -9.88
CA LEU A 123 19.14 2.99 -8.96
C LEU A 123 19.61 1.55 -8.66
N PHE A 124 20.09 0.81 -9.66
CA PHE A 124 20.66 -0.54 -9.48
C PHE A 124 21.90 -0.54 -8.58
N GLN A 125 22.78 0.46 -8.72
CA GLN A 125 23.99 0.62 -7.91
C GLN A 125 23.75 1.34 -6.57
N SER A 126 22.53 1.78 -6.30
CA SER A 126 22.18 2.56 -5.11
C SER A 126 22.57 1.85 -3.81
N SER A 127 22.78 2.64 -2.75
CA SER A 127 23.20 2.13 -1.45
C SER A 127 24.49 1.31 -1.48
N ASN A 128 25.46 1.68 -2.32
CA ASN A 128 26.72 0.96 -2.53
C ASN A 128 26.51 -0.50 -2.93
N ASN A 129 25.65 -0.77 -3.93
CA ASN A 129 25.38 -2.12 -4.42
C ASN A 129 24.77 -3.09 -3.37
N ARG A 130 24.19 -2.56 -2.28
CA ARG A 130 23.50 -3.36 -1.25
C ARG A 130 22.33 -4.17 -1.79
N TRP A 131 21.76 -3.74 -2.91
CA TRP A 131 20.55 -4.33 -3.48
C TRP A 131 20.78 -5.04 -4.80
N SER A 132 21.98 -5.01 -5.38
CA SER A 132 22.25 -5.60 -6.70
C SER A 132 22.51 -7.12 -6.66
N GLY A 133 22.18 -7.77 -5.54
CA GLY A 133 22.25 -9.21 -5.36
C GLY A 133 21.46 -10.01 -6.38
N SER A 134 22.10 -11.06 -6.87
CA SER A 134 21.45 -12.01 -7.76
C SER A 134 20.49 -12.92 -6.99
N LEU A 135 19.36 -13.23 -7.60
CA LEU A 135 18.36 -14.20 -7.13
C LEU A 135 18.57 -15.58 -7.80
N ASN A 136 19.78 -15.89 -8.29
CA ASN A 136 20.05 -17.18 -8.92
C ASN A 136 19.63 -18.36 -8.03
N ASN A 137 18.89 -19.32 -8.60
CA ASN A 137 18.39 -20.51 -7.91
C ASN A 137 17.52 -20.17 -6.69
N VAL A 138 16.74 -19.08 -6.78
CA VAL A 138 15.68 -18.74 -5.82
C VAL A 138 14.34 -18.90 -6.52
N GLY A 139 13.44 -19.69 -5.94
CA GLY A 139 12.02 -19.68 -6.29
C GLY A 139 11.33 -18.62 -5.45
N LEU A 140 10.54 -17.74 -6.07
CA LEU A 140 9.89 -16.64 -5.36
C LEU A 140 8.41 -16.90 -5.19
N GLY A 141 7.98 -17.00 -3.93
CA GLY A 141 6.58 -16.96 -3.54
C GLY A 141 6.22 -15.61 -2.91
N LEU A 142 5.01 -15.14 -3.15
CA LEU A 142 4.37 -14.10 -2.35
C LEU A 142 3.33 -14.77 -1.47
N ARG A 143 3.57 -14.81 -0.15
CA ARG A 143 2.63 -15.34 0.81
C ARG A 143 1.70 -14.24 1.32
N LEU A 144 0.39 -14.45 1.23
CA LEU A 144 -0.61 -13.67 1.94
C LEU A 144 -0.72 -14.19 3.37
N VAL A 145 -0.21 -13.41 4.33
CA VAL A 145 -0.20 -13.75 5.75
C VAL A 145 -1.54 -13.43 6.40
N GLU A 146 -2.10 -12.27 6.06
CA GLU A 146 -3.37 -11.78 6.59
C GLU A 146 -3.99 -10.80 5.59
N SER A 147 -5.31 -10.73 5.54
CA SER A 147 -6.03 -9.70 4.77
C SER A 147 -7.27 -9.25 5.52
N THR A 148 -7.59 -7.95 5.43
CA THR A 148 -8.89 -7.44 5.87
C THR A 148 -10.02 -8.18 5.14
N GLU A 149 -11.08 -8.53 5.85
CA GLU A 149 -12.22 -9.24 5.26
C GLU A 149 -12.78 -8.49 4.04
N GLY A 150 -12.96 -9.20 2.93
CA GLY A 150 -13.43 -8.65 1.66
C GLY A 150 -12.35 -8.01 0.78
N LEU A 151 -11.10 -7.87 1.25
CA LEU A 151 -9.97 -7.50 0.40
C LEU A 151 -9.42 -8.74 -0.32
N HIS A 152 -9.41 -8.67 -1.64
CA HIS A 152 -8.92 -9.71 -2.53
C HIS A 152 -7.74 -9.22 -3.36
N VAL A 153 -6.95 -10.16 -3.87
CA VAL A 153 -5.81 -9.88 -4.73
C VAL A 153 -5.96 -10.65 -6.04
N GLY A 154 -5.85 -9.94 -7.14
CA GLY A 154 -5.95 -10.45 -8.49
C GLY A 154 -4.82 -9.99 -9.40
N THR A 155 -4.97 -10.26 -10.68
CA THR A 155 -4.12 -9.81 -11.79
C THR A 155 -5.00 -9.38 -12.96
N ALA A 156 -4.41 -8.95 -14.08
CA ALA A 156 -5.18 -8.62 -15.28
C ALA A 156 -6.05 -9.79 -15.80
N THR A 157 -5.68 -11.05 -15.52
CA THR A 157 -6.34 -12.24 -16.08
C THR A 157 -7.00 -13.13 -15.03
N THR A 158 -6.67 -12.97 -13.75
CA THR A 158 -7.19 -13.81 -12.66
C THR A 158 -7.74 -12.93 -11.56
N LYS A 159 -9.02 -13.09 -11.21
CA LYS A 159 -9.70 -12.22 -10.25
C LYS A 159 -9.26 -12.46 -8.79
N ASP A 160 -9.02 -13.72 -8.42
CA ASP A 160 -8.55 -14.06 -7.07
C ASP A 160 -7.43 -15.11 -7.13
N ILE A 161 -6.20 -14.68 -6.87
CA ILE A 161 -5.01 -15.53 -6.93
C ILE A 161 -4.76 -16.34 -5.65
N TYR A 162 -5.45 -16.03 -4.55
CA TYR A 162 -5.30 -16.73 -3.26
C TYR A 162 -6.53 -17.62 -2.93
N SER A 163 -7.42 -17.81 -3.90
CA SER A 163 -8.62 -18.66 -3.76
C SER A 163 -8.35 -20.13 -3.43
N THR A 164 -7.11 -20.63 -3.65
CA THR A 164 -6.74 -22.04 -3.45
C THR A 164 -5.56 -22.26 -2.51
N GLY A 165 -5.03 -21.19 -1.91
CA GLY A 165 -3.87 -21.24 -1.03
C GLY A 165 -3.37 -19.85 -0.68
N ASP A 166 -2.39 -19.79 0.23
CA ASP A 166 -1.82 -18.55 0.75
C ASP A 166 -0.56 -18.10 0.00
N VAL A 167 -0.03 -18.90 -0.92
CA VAL A 167 1.20 -18.57 -1.68
C VAL A 167 0.93 -18.44 -3.17
N PHE A 168 1.24 -17.28 -3.73
CA PHE A 168 1.27 -17.04 -5.17
C PHE A 168 2.71 -17.16 -5.69
N ASN A 169 2.94 -17.98 -6.70
CA ASN A 169 4.26 -18.14 -7.31
C ASN A 169 4.58 -16.94 -8.22
N LEU A 170 5.57 -16.13 -7.85
CA LEU A 170 6.04 -15.00 -8.65
C LEU A 170 6.96 -15.45 -9.79
N GLY A 171 7.63 -16.59 -9.67
CA GLY A 171 8.52 -17.13 -10.68
C GLY A 171 9.88 -17.55 -10.13
N MET A 172 10.84 -17.72 -11.04
CA MET A 172 12.18 -18.23 -10.72
C MET A 172 13.25 -17.18 -11.01
N SER A 173 14.18 -17.05 -10.07
CA SER A 173 15.42 -16.30 -10.19
C SER A 173 15.24 -14.83 -10.60
N ASN A 174 16.00 -14.37 -11.59
CA ASN A 174 16.13 -12.95 -11.95
C ASN A 174 15.09 -12.46 -12.97
N ASN A 175 14.18 -13.34 -13.41
CA ASN A 175 13.27 -13.04 -14.52
C ASN A 175 11.82 -13.23 -14.10
N PHE A 176 11.26 -12.22 -13.44
CA PHE A 176 9.85 -12.17 -13.12
C PHE A 176 9.33 -10.74 -13.07
N GLU A 177 8.04 -10.59 -13.34
CA GLU A 177 7.25 -9.38 -13.19
C GLU A 177 5.84 -9.77 -12.75
N PHE A 178 5.29 -9.03 -11.81
CA PHE A 178 3.97 -9.26 -11.23
C PHE A 178 3.24 -7.93 -11.08
N LYS A 179 1.98 -7.90 -11.53
CA LYS A 179 1.11 -6.71 -11.50
C LYS A 179 -0.14 -7.05 -10.69
N PRO A 180 -0.09 -6.93 -9.35
CA PRO A 180 -1.24 -7.21 -8.52
C PRO A 180 -2.33 -6.16 -8.74
N ILE A 181 -3.57 -6.58 -8.57
CA ILE A 181 -4.75 -5.73 -8.46
C ILE A 181 -5.43 -6.06 -7.14
N TYR A 182 -5.49 -5.11 -6.23
CA TYR A 182 -6.21 -5.24 -4.97
C TYR A 182 -7.64 -4.79 -5.18
N TRP A 183 -8.63 -5.52 -4.67
CA TRP A 183 -10.02 -5.16 -4.91
C TRP A 183 -10.95 -5.60 -3.78
N VAL A 184 -12.08 -4.93 -3.68
CA VAL A 184 -13.21 -5.22 -2.80
C VAL A 184 -14.51 -5.09 -3.59
N ASP A 185 -15.61 -5.68 -3.12
CA ASP A 185 -16.93 -5.45 -3.73
C ASP A 185 -17.28 -3.95 -3.78
N ALA A 186 -18.02 -3.50 -4.80
CA ALA A 186 -18.39 -2.08 -4.93
C ALA A 186 -19.25 -1.56 -3.77
N SER A 187 -19.92 -2.45 -3.04
CA SER A 187 -20.69 -2.13 -1.83
C SER A 187 -19.89 -2.28 -0.53
N ALA A 188 -18.57 -2.50 -0.60
CA ALA A 188 -17.73 -2.64 0.58
C ALA A 188 -17.85 -1.40 1.49
N PRO A 189 -17.94 -1.57 2.82
CA PRO A 189 -17.98 -0.45 3.75
C PRO A 189 -16.80 0.50 3.59
N GLY A 190 -17.02 1.79 3.81
CA GLY A 190 -15.93 2.77 3.86
C GLY A 190 -14.97 2.46 5.02
N GLY A 191 -13.67 2.51 4.76
CA GLY A 191 -12.65 2.14 5.75
C GLY A 191 -11.28 1.85 5.15
N ILE A 192 -10.38 1.40 6.02
CA ILE A 192 -9.03 0.96 5.64
C ILE A 192 -9.03 -0.56 5.48
N TYR A 193 -8.48 -1.02 4.37
CA TYR A 193 -8.27 -2.42 4.04
C TYR A 193 -6.77 -2.66 3.93
N SER A 194 -6.25 -3.69 4.56
CA SER A 194 -4.82 -4.00 4.58
C SER A 194 -4.58 -5.45 4.19
N ALA A 195 -3.55 -5.69 3.40
CA ALA A 195 -3.03 -7.02 3.11
C ALA A 195 -1.58 -7.12 3.60
N THR A 196 -1.32 -8.14 4.41
CA THR A 196 0.00 -8.45 4.98
C THR A 196 0.64 -9.57 4.17
N PHE A 197 1.88 -9.36 3.74
CA PHE A 197 2.61 -10.29 2.89
C PHE A 197 3.99 -10.63 3.43
N GLU A 198 4.53 -11.72 2.91
CA GLU A 198 5.92 -12.12 3.05
C GLU A 198 6.43 -12.69 1.72
N LEU A 199 7.68 -12.39 1.36
CA LEU A 199 8.37 -13.02 0.24
C LEU A 199 9.02 -14.31 0.72
N LEU A 200 8.69 -15.42 0.07
CA LEU A 200 9.21 -16.74 0.36
C LEU A 200 10.26 -17.14 -0.66
N ASN A 201 11.35 -17.72 -0.17
CA ASN A 201 12.20 -18.56 -0.99
C ASN A 201 11.63 -19.98 -1.01
N THR A 202 11.07 -20.38 -2.14
CA THR A 202 10.46 -21.70 -2.32
C THR A 202 11.45 -22.77 -2.79
N GLU A 203 12.71 -22.41 -3.03
CA GLU A 203 13.74 -23.34 -3.51
C GLU A 203 14.46 -24.05 -2.35
N THR A 204 14.62 -25.37 -2.48
CA THR A 204 15.31 -26.18 -1.47
C THR A 204 16.81 -26.11 -1.67
N GLY A 205 17.57 -25.81 -0.60
CA GLY A 205 19.05 -25.79 -0.65
C GLY A 205 19.66 -24.44 -1.06
N SER A 206 18.84 -23.42 -1.31
CA SER A 206 19.32 -22.04 -1.41
C SER A 206 19.65 -21.47 -0.03
N SER A 207 20.71 -20.66 0.06
CA SER A 207 21.10 -19.95 1.29
C SER A 207 20.28 -18.68 1.54
N ILE A 208 19.47 -18.26 0.56
CA ILE A 208 18.59 -17.10 0.68
C ILE A 208 17.41 -17.45 1.56
N LYS A 209 17.09 -16.56 2.49
CA LYS A 209 16.02 -16.71 3.47
C LYS A 209 14.83 -15.82 3.11
N ASP A 210 13.67 -16.16 3.67
CA ASP A 210 12.45 -15.38 3.55
C ASP A 210 12.61 -13.95 4.07
N SER A 211 11.76 -13.05 3.57
CA SER A 211 11.69 -11.68 4.04
C SER A 211 11.05 -11.58 5.42
N GLY A 212 11.01 -10.38 5.98
CA GLY A 212 10.04 -10.03 7.01
C GLY A 212 8.66 -9.81 6.39
N ILE A 213 7.70 -9.42 7.22
CA ILE A 213 6.35 -9.10 6.77
C ILE A 213 6.23 -7.63 6.38
N PHE A 214 5.37 -7.33 5.40
CA PHE A 214 5.02 -5.98 4.97
C PHE A 214 3.53 -5.84 4.68
N HIS A 215 3.04 -4.61 4.74
CA HIS A 215 1.63 -4.29 4.59
C HIS A 215 1.41 -3.40 3.37
N LEU A 216 0.34 -3.68 2.62
CA LEU A 216 -0.21 -2.78 1.61
C LEU A 216 -1.57 -2.31 2.07
N ASP A 217 -1.76 -1.00 2.15
CA ASP A 217 -2.99 -0.41 2.67
C ASP A 217 -3.76 0.34 1.61
N PHE A 218 -5.07 0.16 1.70
CA PHE A 218 -6.05 0.71 0.80
C PHE A 218 -7.16 1.41 1.57
N ALA A 219 -7.79 2.40 0.95
CA ALA A 219 -8.94 3.10 1.48
C ALA A 219 -10.13 2.98 0.54
N VAL A 220 -11.27 2.58 1.11
CA VAL A 220 -12.58 2.77 0.49
C VAL A 220 -13.17 4.07 1.04
N SER A 221 -13.43 5.02 0.14
CA SER A 221 -14.13 6.25 0.53
C SER A 221 -15.56 5.90 0.92
N PRO A 222 -16.08 6.42 2.05
CA PRO A 222 -17.47 6.19 2.44
C PRO A 222 -18.40 6.68 1.33
N ILE A 223 -19.19 5.77 0.76
CA ILE A 223 -20.30 6.15 -0.13
C ILE A 223 -21.45 6.55 0.78
N PRO A 224 -21.94 7.81 0.76
CA PRO A 224 -23.07 8.19 1.59
C PRO A 224 -24.28 7.34 1.21
N GLU A 225 -24.90 6.71 2.19
CA GLU A 225 -26.07 5.87 1.92
C GLU A 225 -27.20 6.71 1.30
N PRO A 226 -28.06 6.13 0.43
CA PRO A 226 -29.22 6.83 -0.12
C PRO A 226 -30.10 7.49 0.96
N SER A 227 -30.16 6.88 2.15
CA SER A 227 -30.83 7.39 3.35
C SER A 227 -30.26 8.74 3.81
N THR A 228 -28.94 8.95 3.71
CA THR A 228 -28.26 10.19 4.09
C THR A 228 -28.67 11.32 3.15
N TYR A 229 -28.75 11.04 1.84
CA TYR A 229 -29.29 12.01 0.88
C TYR A 229 -30.78 12.28 1.09
N ALA A 230 -31.57 11.25 1.38
CA ALA A 230 -32.99 11.40 1.68
C ALA A 230 -33.22 12.27 2.93
N MET A 231 -32.44 12.06 3.99
CA MET A 231 -32.49 12.89 5.20
C MET A 231 -32.04 14.33 4.94
N LEU A 232 -30.97 14.52 4.17
CA LEU A 232 -30.51 15.86 3.78
C LEU A 232 -31.58 16.62 2.99
N LEU A 233 -32.17 15.98 1.97
CA LEU A 233 -33.24 16.57 1.16
C LEU A 233 -34.48 16.88 2.00
N THR A 234 -34.84 15.98 2.91
CA THR A 234 -35.95 16.18 3.85
C THR A 234 -35.68 17.37 4.77
N GLY A 235 -34.47 17.47 5.33
CA GLY A 235 -34.05 18.58 6.16
C GLY A 235 -34.09 19.92 5.42
N LEU A 236 -33.55 19.96 4.20
CA LEU A 236 -33.59 21.15 3.34
C LEU A 236 -35.03 21.57 3.02
N PHE A 237 -35.92 20.62 2.78
CA PHE A 237 -37.34 20.90 2.56
C PHE A 237 -37.99 21.57 3.79
N PHE A 238 -37.75 21.06 5.00
CA PHE A 238 -38.27 21.65 6.22
C PHE A 238 -37.74 23.06 6.48
N VAL A 239 -36.45 23.30 6.23
CA VAL A 239 -35.85 24.65 6.35
C VAL A 239 -36.49 25.62 5.37
N ALA A 240 -36.63 25.24 4.10
CA ALA A 240 -37.26 26.07 3.08
C ALA A 240 -38.74 26.36 3.40
N TRP A 241 -39.46 25.36 3.91
CA TRP A 241 -40.85 25.51 4.32
C TRP A 241 -41.00 26.47 5.51
N ALA A 242 -40.16 26.34 6.54
CA ALA A 242 -40.15 27.23 7.69
C ALA A 242 -39.83 28.70 7.30
N ALA A 243 -38.83 28.90 6.43
CA ALA A 243 -38.46 30.22 5.93
C ALA A 243 -39.61 30.90 5.15
N ARG A 244 -40.32 30.15 4.31
CA ARG A 244 -41.50 30.66 3.58
C ARG A 244 -42.63 31.07 4.52
N ARG A 245 -42.86 30.30 5.59
CA ARG A 245 -43.88 30.63 6.60
C ARG A 245 -43.58 31.95 7.31
N ARG A 246 -42.32 32.17 7.68
CA ARG A 246 -41.87 33.40 8.36
C ARG A 246 -42.01 34.64 7.46
N LEU A 247 -41.58 34.55 6.21
CA LEU A 247 -41.72 35.66 5.23
C LEU A 247 -43.18 36.03 4.99
N ARG A 248 -44.09 35.05 4.99
CA ARG A 248 -45.53 35.31 4.85
C ARG A 248 -46.11 36.03 6.07
N GLN A 249 -45.71 35.64 7.28
CA GLN A 249 -46.13 36.33 8.51
C GLN A 249 -45.62 37.77 8.58
N GLU A 250 -44.36 38.00 8.20
CA GLU A 250 -43.78 39.36 8.13
C GLU A 250 -44.53 40.23 7.10
N ARG A 251 -44.88 39.67 5.93
CA ARG A 251 -45.62 40.38 4.88
C ARG A 251 -47.07 40.70 5.28
N GLU A 252 -47.74 39.82 6.01
CA GLU A 252 -49.10 40.05 6.54
C GLU A 252 -49.09 41.10 7.67
N SER A 253 -48.03 41.16 8.49
CA SER A 253 -47.86 42.20 9.53
C SER A 253 -47.60 43.61 8.97
N PHE A 254 -47.05 43.72 7.75
CA PHE A 254 -46.78 45.01 7.09
C PHE A 254 -48.02 45.61 6.42
N ILE A 255 -49.02 44.79 6.08
CA ILE A 255 -50.27 45.22 5.42
C ILE A 255 -51.30 45.73 6.45
N SER A 256 -51.18 45.36 7.73
CA SER A 256 -52.15 45.71 8.77
C SER A 256 -51.90 47.06 9.47
N VAL A 257 -51.06 47.96 8.93
CA VAL A 257 -50.90 49.32 9.50
C VAL A 257 -52.10 50.17 9.08
N PRO A 258 -53.02 50.55 9.99
CA PRO A 258 -54.17 51.38 9.64
C PRO A 258 -53.69 52.80 9.39
N ASN A 259 -54.11 53.37 8.27
CA ASN A 259 -53.89 54.78 7.95
C ASN A 259 -54.68 55.64 8.96
N GLN A 260 -54.01 56.13 10.01
CA GLN A 260 -54.61 57.12 10.90
C GLN A 260 -54.58 58.48 10.20
N THR A 261 -55.68 58.80 9.52
CA THR A 261 -55.97 60.15 9.05
C THR A 261 -56.30 61.02 10.27
N THR A 262 -55.38 61.92 10.62
CA THR A 262 -55.60 63.02 11.57
C THR A 262 -56.44 64.11 10.91
N THR A 263 -57.56 64.47 11.56
CA THR A 263 -58.34 65.70 11.35
C THR A 263 -57.68 66.89 12.02
#